data_AF-A0A9R1XLK5-F1
#
_entry.id   AF-A0A9R1XLK5-F1
#
_cell.length_a   1.000
_cell.length_b   1.000
_cell.length_c   1.000
_cell.angle_alpha   90.00
_cell.angle_beta   90.00
_cell.angle_gamma   90.00
#
_symmetry.space_group_name_H-M   'P 1'
#
loop_
_entity.id
_entity.type
_entity.pdbx_description
1 polymer ?
#
loop_
_entity_poly.entity_id
_entity_poly.type
_entity_poly.pdbx_seq_one_letter_code
_entity_poly.pdbx_strand_id
1 'polypeptide(L)'
;MNEEIEVLYRNQTWIISELPPSRKPIGGKCVYKIKYNSNGEVDRFKAGLVAKGYNQRDGIDYEETFSPIAKIVTIRIVITLGVNSDWMFFQFDINNSFLYNDLDEDVYMSLSLGYHTKGDNHVFKLLKSLHGLKQAPRKWNEKLCSSLFEFGFF
;
A
#
# COMPACT_ATOMS: atom_id res chain seq x y z
N MET A 1 -10.43 -13.29 -8.00
CA MET A 1 -9.56 -13.69 -6.88
C MET A 1 -8.10 -13.79 -7.31
N ASN A 2 -7.80 -14.32 -8.51
CA ASN A 2 -6.40 -14.46 -8.98
C ASN A 2 -5.73 -13.13 -9.35
N GLU A 3 -6.44 -12.19 -9.98
CA GLU A 3 -5.81 -10.95 -10.50
C GLU A 3 -5.00 -10.16 -9.49
N GLU A 4 -5.47 -10.05 -8.24
CA GLU A 4 -4.77 -9.29 -7.21
C GLU A 4 -3.52 -10.01 -6.72
N ILE A 5 -3.61 -11.32 -6.50
CA ILE A 5 -2.44 -12.15 -6.15
C ILE A 5 -1.41 -12.09 -7.29
N GLU A 6 -1.86 -12.13 -8.55
CA GLU A 6 -0.99 -11.95 -9.72
C GLU A 6 -0.33 -10.56 -9.76
N VAL A 7 -1.02 -9.50 -9.34
CA VAL A 7 -0.40 -8.17 -9.20
C VAL A 7 0.67 -8.19 -8.12
N LEU A 8 0.40 -8.81 -6.97
CA LEU A 8 1.37 -8.91 -5.88
C LEU A 8 2.61 -9.71 -6.28
N TYR A 9 2.43 -10.79 -7.05
CA TYR A 9 3.51 -11.58 -7.62
C TYR A 9 4.33 -10.82 -8.65
N ARG A 10 3.67 -10.15 -9.60
CA ARG A 10 4.35 -9.35 -10.62
C ARG A 10 5.19 -8.22 -10.03
N ASN A 11 4.76 -7.65 -8.91
CA ASN A 11 5.50 -6.61 -8.20
C ASN A 11 6.53 -7.15 -7.19
N GLN A 12 6.74 -8.47 -7.13
CA GLN A 12 7.68 -9.12 -6.21
C GLN A 12 7.49 -8.64 -4.75
N THR A 13 6.22 -8.55 -4.32
CA THR A 13 5.85 -7.89 -3.06
C THR A 13 6.49 -8.54 -1.84
N TRP A 14 6.78 -9.84 -1.90
CA TRP A 14 7.41 -10.59 -0.82
C TRP A 14 8.28 -11.73 -1.34
N ILE A 15 9.12 -12.26 -0.46
CA ILE A 15 9.75 -13.57 -0.60
C ILE A 15 9.33 -14.47 0.56
N ILE A 16 9.33 -15.78 0.33
CA ILE A 16 9.16 -16.77 1.39
C ILE A 16 10.51 -16.95 2.08
N SER A 17 10.54 -16.80 3.40
CA SER A 17 11.75 -16.93 4.21
C SER A 17 11.41 -17.55 5.56
N GLU A 18 12.40 -18.12 6.25
CA GLU A 18 12.24 -18.55 7.63
C GLU A 18 12.19 -17.32 8.56
N LEU A 19 11.31 -17.37 9.55
CA LEU A 19 11.21 -16.31 10.55
C LEU A 19 12.46 -16.30 11.44
N PRO A 20 13.18 -15.17 11.55
CA PRO A 20 14.30 -15.06 12.47
C PRO A 20 13.86 -15.24 13.93
N PRO A 21 14.67 -15.90 14.79
CA PRO A 21 14.28 -16.21 16.18
C PRO A 21 13.88 -14.99 17.04
N SER A 22 14.38 -13.80 16.72
CA SER A 22 14.11 -12.55 17.44
C SER A 22 12.92 -11.76 16.89
N ARG A 23 12.30 -12.22 15.80
CA ARG A 23 11.21 -11.52 15.11
C ARG A 23 9.87 -12.20 15.37
N LYS A 24 8.79 -11.43 15.27
CA LYS A 24 7.41 -11.93 15.31
C LYS A 24 6.71 -11.47 14.04
N PRO A 25 6.03 -12.35 13.31
CA PRO A 25 5.34 -11.96 12.10
C PRO A 25 4.06 -11.21 12.45
N ILE A 26 3.76 -10.17 11.69
CA ILE A 26 2.44 -9.56 11.70
C ILE A 26 1.46 -10.45 10.95
N GLY A 27 0.17 -10.34 11.25
CA GLY A 27 -0.82 -11.11 10.51
C GLY A 27 -1.19 -10.45 9.17
N GLY A 28 -1.64 -11.24 8.21
CA GLY A 28 -2.34 -10.76 7.02
C GLY A 28 -3.85 -10.95 7.13
N LYS A 29 -4.63 -10.19 6.36
CA LYS A 29 -6.07 -10.44 6.15
C LYS A 29 -6.45 -10.10 4.71
N CYS A 30 -7.23 -10.98 4.09
CA CYS A 30 -7.93 -10.65 2.85
C CYS A 30 -9.23 -9.89 3.15
N VAL A 31 -9.40 -8.73 2.54
CA VAL A 31 -10.59 -7.90 2.63
C VAL A 31 -11.35 -8.01 1.31
N TYR A 32 -12.61 -8.42 1.37
CA TYR A 32 -13.45 -8.59 0.19
C TYR A 32 -14.48 -7.46 0.14
N LYS A 33 -14.68 -6.89 -1.05
CA LYS A 33 -15.64 -5.82 -1.30
C LYS A 33 -16.31 -5.98 -2.65
N ILE A 34 -17.63 -5.89 -2.69
CA ILE A 34 -18.39 -5.79 -3.93
C ILE A 34 -18.43 -4.31 -4.33
N LYS A 35 -18.09 -4.03 -5.58
CA LYS A 35 -18.26 -2.72 -6.21
C LYS A 35 -19.52 -2.77 -7.07
N TYR A 36 -20.31 -1.71 -6.99
CA TYR A 36 -21.55 -1.56 -7.72
C TYR A 36 -21.42 -0.39 -8.69
N ASN A 37 -22.07 -0.53 -9.83
CA ASN A 37 -22.27 0.55 -10.79
C ASN A 37 -23.25 1.60 -10.23
N SER A 38 -23.32 2.76 -10.88
CA SER A 38 -24.28 3.82 -10.50
C SER A 38 -25.74 3.39 -10.62
N ASN A 39 -26.03 2.41 -11.49
CA ASN A 39 -27.35 1.80 -11.66
C ASN A 39 -27.67 0.72 -10.59
N GLY A 40 -26.73 0.42 -9.67
CA GLY A 40 -26.91 -0.57 -8.61
C GLY A 40 -26.52 -2.00 -8.96
N GLU A 41 -26.13 -2.29 -10.21
CA GLU A 41 -25.65 -3.61 -10.62
C GLU A 41 -24.24 -3.89 -10.11
N VAL A 42 -23.88 -5.16 -9.96
CA VAL A 42 -22.51 -5.55 -9.57
C VAL A 42 -21.55 -5.22 -10.69
N ASP A 43 -20.61 -4.30 -10.42
CA ASP A 43 -19.50 -3.96 -11.30
C ASP A 43 -18.39 -5.02 -11.19
N ARG A 44 -17.87 -5.24 -9.98
CA ARG A 44 -16.78 -6.20 -9.75
C ARG A 44 -16.66 -6.65 -8.30
N PHE A 45 -16.08 -7.82 -8.12
CA PHE A 45 -15.65 -8.34 -6.82
C PHE A 45 -14.17 -7.99 -6.59
N LYS A 46 -13.91 -7.10 -5.63
CA LYS A 46 -12.56 -6.72 -5.22
C LYS A 46 -12.13 -7.58 -4.03
N ALA A 47 -10.99 -8.24 -4.15
CA ALA A 47 -10.23 -8.73 -3.00
C ALA A 47 -9.16 -7.68 -2.64
N GLY A 48 -8.57 -7.82 -1.46
CA GLY A 48 -7.62 -6.87 -0.87
C GLY A 48 -6.68 -7.59 0.09
N LEU A 49 -5.42 -7.87 -0.23
CA LEU A 49 -4.47 -8.34 0.81
C LEU A 49 -3.99 -7.16 1.65
N VAL A 50 -4.29 -7.20 2.95
CA VAL A 50 -3.98 -6.12 3.89
C VAL A 50 -3.13 -6.67 5.03
N ALA A 51 -2.03 -5.98 5.33
CA ALA A 51 -1.20 -6.26 6.49
C ALA A 51 -1.87 -5.75 7.77
N LYS A 52 -1.82 -6.52 8.85
CA LYS A 52 -2.30 -6.11 10.18
C LYS A 52 -1.24 -5.23 10.87
N GLY A 53 -0.94 -4.07 10.31
CA GLY A 53 0.13 -3.20 10.82
C GLY A 53 -0.14 -2.59 12.21
N TYR A 54 -1.35 -2.72 12.75
CA TYR A 54 -1.58 -2.42 14.17
C TYR A 54 -0.78 -3.34 15.11
N ASN A 55 -0.29 -4.50 14.63
CA ASN A 55 0.63 -5.38 15.35
C ASN A 55 2.11 -5.02 15.16
N GLN A 56 2.45 -4.02 14.33
CA GLN A 56 3.83 -3.58 14.16
C GLN A 56 4.33 -2.80 15.37
N ARG A 57 5.61 -3.03 15.69
CA ARG A 57 6.32 -2.41 16.81
C ARG A 57 7.25 -1.31 16.31
N ASP A 58 7.19 -0.18 16.99
CA ASP A 58 8.06 0.97 16.76
C ASP A 58 9.53 0.61 17.06
N GLY A 59 10.46 1.15 16.26
CA GLY A 59 11.90 0.85 16.31
C GLY A 59 12.28 -0.58 15.92
N ILE A 60 11.32 -1.40 15.48
CA ILE A 60 11.56 -2.79 15.07
C ILE A 60 11.01 -3.02 13.66
N ASP A 61 9.72 -2.78 13.46
CA ASP A 61 9.01 -3.05 12.20
C ASP A 61 8.74 -1.77 11.37
N TYR A 62 9.01 -0.60 11.96
CA TYR A 62 9.02 0.72 11.34
C TYR A 62 9.75 1.72 12.25
N GLU A 63 10.20 2.85 11.71
CA GLU A 63 10.77 3.97 12.47
C GLU A 63 9.89 5.23 12.38
N GLU A 64 9.48 5.60 11.17
CA GLU A 64 8.66 6.80 10.95
C GLU A 64 7.35 6.47 10.21
N THR A 65 6.27 7.15 10.62
CA THR A 65 4.92 6.91 10.06
C THR A 65 4.27 8.17 9.51
N PHE A 66 4.82 9.34 9.84
CA PHE A 66 4.24 10.61 9.44
C PHE A 66 4.29 10.79 7.93
N SER A 67 3.14 11.11 7.34
CA SER A 67 2.99 11.46 5.93
C SER A 67 2.13 12.72 5.83
N PRO A 68 2.55 13.74 5.08
CA PRO A 68 1.79 14.97 4.94
C PRO A 68 0.49 14.72 4.18
N ILE A 69 -0.60 15.33 4.66
CA ILE A 69 -1.92 15.28 4.00
C ILE A 69 -2.33 16.70 3.62
N ALA A 70 -2.60 16.90 2.33
CA ALA A 70 -3.16 18.16 1.84
C ALA A 70 -4.55 18.40 2.45
N LYS A 71 -4.74 19.58 3.04
CA LYS A 71 -6.06 19.97 3.58
C LYS A 71 -7.03 20.23 2.45
N ILE A 72 -8.26 19.76 2.60
CA ILE A 72 -9.31 19.97 1.59
C ILE A 72 -9.60 21.45 1.31
N VAL A 73 -9.42 22.32 2.31
CA VAL A 73 -9.55 23.78 2.15
C VAL A 73 -8.49 24.32 1.18
N THR A 74 -7.23 23.90 1.33
CA THR A 74 -6.14 24.28 0.42
C THR A 74 -6.41 23.80 -1.00
N ILE A 75 -6.86 22.54 -1.16
CA ILE A 75 -7.22 21.98 -2.47
C ILE A 75 -8.34 22.81 -3.12
N ARG A 76 -9.39 23.15 -2.36
CA ARG A 76 -10.50 23.99 -2.86
C ARG A 76 -10.03 25.36 -3.32
N ILE A 77 -9.16 26.02 -2.54
CA ILE A 77 -8.61 27.33 -2.90
C ILE A 77 -7.84 27.24 -4.22
N VAL A 78 -6.95 26.26 -4.37
CA VAL A 78 -6.17 26.06 -5.61
C VAL A 78 -7.09 25.81 -6.82
N ILE A 79 -8.12 24.97 -6.65
CA ILE A 79 -9.10 24.70 -7.71
C ILE A 79 -9.86 25.99 -8.06
N THR A 80 -10.35 26.74 -7.07
CA THR A 80 -11.06 28.01 -7.31
C THR A 80 -10.19 29.00 -8.06
N LEU A 81 -8.92 29.15 -7.67
CA LEU A 81 -7.99 30.04 -8.37
C LEU A 81 -7.76 29.62 -9.81
N GLY A 82 -7.53 28.33 -10.06
CA GLY A 82 -7.33 27.84 -11.41
C GLY A 82 -8.58 27.96 -12.28
N VAL A 83 -9.79 27.74 -11.74
CA VAL A 83 -11.05 28.00 -12.47
C VAL A 83 -11.20 29.49 -12.82
N ASN A 84 -10.87 30.41 -11.90
CA ASN A 84 -10.92 31.85 -12.19
C ASN A 84 -9.83 32.31 -13.18
N SER A 85 -8.80 31.49 -13.39
CA SER A 85 -7.66 31.79 -14.27
C SER A 85 -7.68 30.94 -15.55
N ASP A 86 -8.79 30.25 -15.83
CA ASP A 86 -8.96 29.32 -16.97
C ASP A 86 -7.85 28.25 -17.09
N TRP A 87 -7.35 27.75 -15.96
CA TRP A 87 -6.37 26.68 -15.92
C TRP A 87 -6.98 25.31 -16.25
N MET A 88 -6.24 24.51 -17.01
CA MET A 88 -6.57 23.12 -17.26
C MET A 88 -6.12 22.25 -16.07
N PHE A 89 -7.03 21.43 -15.55
CA PHE A 89 -6.74 20.49 -14.48
C PHE A 89 -6.62 19.07 -15.02
N PHE A 90 -5.63 18.34 -14.51
CA PHE A 90 -5.48 16.90 -14.73
C PHE A 90 -5.63 16.16 -13.41
N GLN A 91 -6.37 15.06 -13.43
CA GLN A 91 -6.53 14.17 -12.28
C GLN A 91 -5.97 12.80 -12.62
N PHE A 92 -5.14 12.28 -11.72
CA PHE A 92 -4.55 10.95 -11.82
C PHE A 92 -4.98 10.12 -10.60
N ASP A 93 -5.51 8.93 -10.85
CA ASP A 93 -5.78 7.93 -9.81
C ASP A 93 -4.79 6.77 -9.97
N ILE A 94 -3.90 6.60 -8.99
CA ILE A 94 -2.81 5.63 -9.07
C ILE A 94 -3.25 4.33 -8.39
N ASN A 95 -3.46 3.31 -9.20
CA ASN A 95 -3.79 1.96 -8.73
C ASN A 95 -2.58 1.33 -8.02
N ASN A 96 -2.84 0.62 -6.91
CA ASN A 96 -1.83 -0.15 -6.17
C ASN A 96 -0.60 0.66 -5.75
N SER A 97 -0.79 1.95 -5.43
CA SER A 97 0.29 2.89 -5.11
C SER A 97 1.31 2.39 -4.08
N PHE A 98 0.87 1.62 -3.08
CA PHE A 98 1.77 1.09 -2.05
C PHE A 98 2.76 0.04 -2.57
N LEU A 99 2.46 -0.67 -3.66
CA LEU A 99 3.35 -1.70 -4.22
C LEU A 99 4.55 -1.13 -4.96
N TYR A 100 4.53 0.17 -5.30
CA TYR A 100 5.66 0.83 -5.96
C TYR A 100 6.78 1.22 -4.99
N ASN A 101 6.55 1.13 -3.68
CA ASN A 101 7.51 1.56 -2.68
C ASN A 101 8.22 0.34 -2.09
N ASP A 102 9.55 0.37 -2.15
CA ASP A 102 10.38 -0.56 -1.39
C ASP A 102 10.23 -0.30 0.11
N LEU A 103 10.34 -1.37 0.90
CA LEU A 103 10.44 -1.31 2.35
C LEU A 103 11.92 -1.34 2.73
N ASP A 104 12.35 -0.33 3.48
CA ASP A 104 13.69 -0.33 4.08
C ASP A 104 13.75 -1.23 5.32
N GLU A 105 12.62 -1.39 6.02
CA GLU A 105 12.54 -2.20 7.23
C GLU A 105 12.18 -3.65 6.95
N ASP A 106 12.78 -4.56 7.72
CA ASP A 106 12.45 -5.99 7.68
C ASP A 106 11.10 -6.27 8.35
N VAL A 107 10.04 -6.32 7.53
CA VAL A 107 8.68 -6.67 7.97
C VAL A 107 8.34 -8.10 7.55
N TYR A 108 7.98 -8.92 8.53
CA TYR A 108 7.57 -10.31 8.33
C TYR A 108 6.07 -10.44 8.52
N MET A 109 5.38 -11.09 7.58
CA MET A 109 3.95 -11.36 7.64
C MET A 109 3.68 -12.86 7.62
N SER A 110 2.75 -13.33 8.44
CA SER A 110 2.31 -14.73 8.44
C SER A 110 1.80 -15.13 7.05
N LEU A 111 2.11 -16.34 6.61
CA LEU A 111 1.53 -16.89 5.38
C LEU A 111 -0.01 -16.86 5.50
N SER A 112 -0.66 -16.27 4.50
CA SER A 112 -2.12 -16.18 4.44
C SER A 112 -2.73 -17.51 4.01
N LEU A 113 -4.04 -17.66 4.27
CA LEU A 113 -4.85 -18.83 3.90
C LEU A 113 -4.61 -19.23 2.43
N GLY A 114 -3.95 -20.37 2.19
CA GLY A 114 -3.60 -20.86 0.86
C GLY A 114 -2.11 -21.16 0.63
N TYR A 115 -1.20 -20.52 1.38
CA TYR A 115 0.23 -20.86 1.36
C TYR A 115 0.55 -21.73 2.58
N HIS A 116 0.46 -23.05 2.41
CA HIS A 116 0.88 -24.02 3.41
C HIS A 116 2.22 -24.60 2.99
N THR A 117 3.30 -24.14 3.59
CA THR A 117 4.62 -24.79 3.49
C THR A 117 4.75 -25.80 4.63
N LYS A 118 5.23 -27.01 4.33
CA LYS A 118 5.57 -28.01 5.36
C LYS A 118 6.72 -27.45 6.21
N GLY A 119 6.44 -27.08 7.45
CA GLY A 119 7.39 -26.45 8.39
C GLY A 119 6.85 -25.12 8.89
N ASP A 120 6.44 -25.08 10.17
CA ASP A 120 5.64 -24.03 10.82
C ASP A 120 6.30 -22.64 10.94
N ASN A 121 7.51 -22.45 10.40
CA ASN A 121 8.28 -21.21 10.62
C ASN A 121 8.52 -20.36 9.37
N HIS A 122 7.88 -20.70 8.25
CA HIS A 122 7.96 -19.88 7.04
C HIS A 122 6.97 -18.70 7.09
N VAL A 123 7.45 -17.55 6.63
CA VAL A 123 6.73 -16.28 6.62
C VAL A 123 7.00 -15.55 5.30
N PHE A 124 6.14 -14.58 4.98
CA PHE A 124 6.42 -13.61 3.94
C PHE A 124 7.34 -12.54 4.50
N LYS A 125 8.56 -12.41 3.99
CA LYS A 125 9.36 -11.20 4.16
C LYS A 125 8.90 -10.20 3.10
N LEU A 126 8.28 -9.10 3.54
CA LEU A 126 7.77 -8.07 2.62
C LEU A 126 8.94 -7.28 2.05
N LEU A 127 8.96 -7.14 0.72
CA LEU A 127 9.92 -6.29 0.00
C LEU A 127 9.28 -4.96 -0.40
N LYS A 128 7.97 -4.96 -0.64
CA LYS A 128 7.19 -3.78 -0.99
C LYS A 128 6.18 -3.46 0.10
N SER A 129 5.84 -2.18 0.20
CA SER A 129 4.84 -1.73 1.16
C SER A 129 3.45 -2.27 0.82
N LEU A 130 2.70 -2.67 1.85
CA LEU A 130 1.32 -3.14 1.74
C LEU A 130 0.35 -2.20 2.46
N HIS A 131 -0.91 -2.21 2.01
CA HIS A 131 -1.95 -1.52 2.76
C HIS A 131 -2.00 -2.06 4.19
N GLY A 132 -2.19 -1.16 5.14
CA GLY A 132 -2.30 -1.49 6.56
C GLY A 132 -0.97 -1.52 7.31
N LEU A 133 0.18 -1.44 6.63
CA LEU A 133 1.45 -1.12 7.29
C LEU A 133 1.45 0.34 7.77
N LYS A 134 2.05 0.60 8.92
CA LYS A 134 2.07 1.93 9.54
C LYS A 134 2.88 2.95 8.74
N GLN A 135 3.99 2.53 8.12
CA GLN A 135 4.84 3.40 7.30
C GLN A 135 4.37 3.56 5.85
N ALA A 136 3.37 2.79 5.40
CA ALA A 136 2.94 2.76 4.00
C ALA A 136 2.57 4.14 3.42
N PRO A 137 1.81 5.00 4.13
CA PRO A 137 1.47 6.33 3.62
C PRO A 137 2.69 7.23 3.45
N ARG A 138 3.70 7.08 4.30
CA ARG A 138 4.94 7.84 4.25
C ARG A 138 5.78 7.41 3.06
N LYS A 139 6.05 6.11 2.93
CA LYS A 139 6.81 5.55 1.81
C LYS A 139 6.20 5.93 0.45
N TRP A 140 4.88 5.95 0.38
CA TRP A 140 4.18 6.45 -0.80
C TRP A 140 4.41 7.93 -1.07
N ASN A 141 4.33 8.78 -0.05
CA ASN A 141 4.58 10.20 -0.23
C ASN A 141 6.03 10.47 -0.68
N GLU A 142 7.02 9.81 -0.07
CA GLU A 142 8.42 9.89 -0.46
C GLU A 142 8.60 9.51 -1.94
N LYS A 143 8.05 8.37 -2.36
CA LYS A 143 8.14 7.93 -3.76
C LYS A 143 7.43 8.86 -4.73
N LEU A 144 6.25 9.35 -4.36
CA LEU A 144 5.49 10.28 -5.19
C LEU A 144 6.25 11.59 -5.37
N CYS A 145 6.76 12.18 -4.28
CA CYS A 145 7.56 13.40 -4.33
C CYS A 145 8.82 13.21 -5.18
N SER A 146 9.59 12.15 -4.95
CA SER A 146 10.79 11.87 -5.76
C SER A 146 10.47 11.71 -7.25
N SER A 147 9.40 10.98 -7.57
CA SER A 147 8.95 10.82 -8.97
C SER A 147 8.55 12.15 -9.58
N LEU A 148 7.80 12.99 -8.85
CA LEU A 148 7.38 14.31 -9.33
C LEU A 148 8.58 15.24 -9.56
N PHE A 149 9.59 15.21 -8.69
CA PHE A 149 10.84 15.95 -8.90
C PHE A 149 11.58 15.49 -10.16
N GLU A 150 11.65 14.17 -10.41
CA GLU A 150 12.24 13.62 -11.63
C GLU A 150 11.49 14.08 -12.90
N PHE A 151 10.18 14.26 -12.81
CA PHE A 151 9.36 14.81 -13.90
C PHE A 151 9.42 16.35 -14.01
N GLY A 152 10.19 17.03 -13.16
CA GLY A 152 10.38 18.49 -13.20
C GLY A 152 9.35 19.31 -12.43
N PHE A 153 8.55 18.68 -11.56
CA PHE A 153 7.68 19.38 -10.62
C PHE A 153 8.46 19.74 -9.34
N PHE A 154 8.09 20.85 -8.69
CA PHE A 154 8.81 21.44 -7.55
C PHE A 154 7.94 21.59 -6.30
#